data_AF-A0AAE0UAK8-F1
#
_entry.id   AF-A0AAE0UAK8-F1
#
_cell.length_a   1.000
_cell.length_b   1.000
_cell.length_c   1.000
_cell.angle_alpha   90.00
_cell.angle_beta   90.00
_cell.angle_gamma   90.00
#
_symmetry.space_group_name_H-M   'P 1'
#
loop_
_entity.id
_entity.type
_entity.pdbx_description
1 polymer ?
#
loop_
_entity_poly.entity_id
_entity_poly.type
_entity_poly.pdbx_seq_one_letter_code
_entity_poly.pdbx_strand_id
1 'polypeptide(L)' 'KINKVIIRNINIPLKYEPFNENFIRYEILSLLNLFLRYNKIQFNKESRDLIIFLIPFNLFRIITLP' A
#
# COMPACT_ATOMS: atom_id res chain seq x y z
N LYS A 1 9.31 -2.47 -7.69
CA LYS A 1 10.39 -1.57 -7.19
C LYS A 1 9.95 -0.11 -7.00
N ILE A 2 8.68 0.24 -7.24
CA ILE A 2 8.19 1.63 -7.19
C ILE A 2 8.33 2.30 -5.82
N ASN A 3 8.08 1.56 -4.72
CA ASN A 3 8.16 2.10 -3.36
C ASN A 3 9.55 2.64 -2.99
N LYS A 4 10.61 2.18 -3.67
CA LYS A 4 11.98 2.65 -3.43
C LYS A 4 12.18 4.11 -3.88
N VAL A 5 11.41 4.58 -4.84
CA VAL A 5 11.55 5.92 -5.44
C VAL A 5 10.46 6.91 -5.00
N ILE A 6 9.50 6.46 -4.19
CA ILE A 6 8.45 7.32 -3.64
C ILE A 6 8.98 7.98 -2.36
N ILE A 7 9.03 9.31 -2.35
CA ILE A 7 9.40 10.09 -1.17
C ILE A 7 8.23 10.08 -0.18
N ARG A 8 8.52 9.71 1.06
CA ARG A 8 7.53 9.74 2.15
C ARG A 8 7.35 11.17 2.66
N ASN A 9 6.10 11.55 2.93
CA ASN A 9 5.81 12.78 3.65
C ASN A 9 6.25 12.66 5.12
N ILE A 10 7.26 13.45 5.52
CA ILE A 10 7.84 13.47 6.87
C ILE A 10 6.85 14.06 7.89
N ASN A 11 5.89 14.88 7.45
CA ASN A 11 4.92 15.56 8.31
C ASN A 11 3.77 14.67 8.77
N ILE A 12 3.64 13.45 8.24
CA ILE A 12 2.66 12.48 8.72
C ILE A 12 3.34 11.70 9.86
N PRO A 13 2.90 11.90 11.12
CA PRO A 13 3.53 11.25 12.25
C PRO A 13 3.49 9.74 12.04
N LEU A 14 4.65 9.12 12.23
CA LEU A 14 4.71 7.69 12.47
C LEU A 14 3.91 7.43 13.75
N LYS A 15 2.66 6.97 13.62
CA LYS A 15 2.10 6.08 14.64
C LYS A 15 2.91 4.80 14.55
N TYR A 16 4.08 4.81 15.19
CA TYR A 16 4.86 3.62 15.41
C TYR A 16 4.13 2.84 16.49
N GLU A 17 3.24 1.95 16.08
CA GLU A 17 2.92 0.82 16.94
C GLU A 17 4.13 -0.10 16.86
N PRO A 18 4.94 -0.23 17.93
CA PRO A 18 6.03 -1.18 17.92
C PRO A 18 5.46 -2.55 17.54
N PHE A 19 6.13 -3.24 16.61
CA PHE A 19 5.80 -4.62 16.35
C PHE A 19 5.82 -5.36 17.68
N ASN A 20 4.67 -5.87 18.09
CA ASN A 20 4.51 -6.44 19.42
C ASN A 20 5.41 -7.68 19.50
N GLU A 21 6.51 -7.62 20.24
CA GLU A 21 7.46 -8.74 20.36
C GLU A 21 6.77 -10.02 20.88
N ASN A 22 5.68 -9.86 21.63
CA ASN A 22 4.85 -10.98 22.05
C ASN A 22 4.19 -11.71 20.88
N PHE A 23 3.95 -11.04 19.75
CA PHE A 23 3.41 -11.66 18.52
C PHE A 23 4.29 -12.81 18.03
N ILE A 24 5.60 -12.74 18.23
CA ILE A 24 6.56 -13.79 17.84
C ILE A 24 6.39 -15.06 18.69
N ARG A 25 5.81 -14.91 19.89
CA ARG A 25 5.63 -16.01 20.86
C ARG A 25 4.29 -16.75 20.70
N TYR A 26 3.39 -16.26 19.83
CA TYR A 26 2.09 -16.89 19.59
C TYR A 26 2.12 -17.70 18.29
N GLU A 27 1.43 -18.84 18.29
CA GLU A 27 1.15 -19.56 17.06
C GLU A 27 0.17 -18.76 16.19
N ILE A 28 0.51 -18.59 14.91
CA ILE A 28 -0.33 -17.87 13.96
C ILE A 28 -1.47 -18.80 13.54
N LEU A 29 -2.66 -18.62 14.13
CA LEU A 29 -3.85 -19.42 13.85
C LEU A 29 -4.60 -18.96 12.59
N SER A 30 -4.50 -17.68 12.22
CA SER A 30 -5.15 -17.14 11.04
C SER A 30 -4.46 -15.87 10.52
N LEU A 31 -4.49 -15.71 9.20
CA LEU A 31 -4.04 -14.50 8.52
C LEU A 31 -5.25 -13.86 7.83
N LEU A 32 -5.60 -12.64 8.25
CA LEU A 32 -6.72 -11.91 7.68
C LEU A 32 -6.25 -11.00 6.55
N ASN A 33 -6.84 -11.14 5.36
CA ASN A 33 -6.63 -10.22 4.26
C ASN A 33 -7.65 -9.08 4.32
N LEU A 34 -7.19 -7.89 4.75
CA LEU A 34 -7.99 -6.66 4.75
C LEU A 34 -7.75 -5.77 3.52
N PHE A 35 -6.94 -6.21 2.55
CA PHE A 35 -6.45 -5.37 1.44
C PHE A 35 -7.56 -4.79 0.56
N LEU A 36 -8.74 -5.41 0.52
CA LEU A 36 -9.93 -4.90 -0.18
C LEU A 36 -10.37 -3.49 0.28
N ARG A 37 -9.93 -3.04 1.46
CA ARG A 37 -10.29 -1.72 1.99
C ARG A 37 -9.54 -0.56 1.32
N TYR A 38 -8.36 -0.80 0.73
CA TYR A 38 -7.56 0.25 0.09
C TYR A 38 -8.18 0.78 -1.21
N ASN A 39 -8.91 -0.07 -1.93
CA ASN A 39 -9.61 0.28 -3.18
C ASN A 39 -10.70 1.34 -3.01
N LYS A 40 -11.03 1.74 -1.77
CA LYS A 40 -11.98 2.81 -1.48
C LYS A 40 -11.33 4.19 -1.41
N ILE A 41 -10.01 4.26 -1.27
CA ILE A 41 -9.28 5.51 -1.13
C ILE A 41 -8.81 5.96 -2.52
N GLN A 42 -9.19 7.18 -2.91
CA GLN A 42 -8.77 7.73 -4.20
C GLN A 42 -7.28 8.07 -4.21
N PHE A 43 -6.62 7.73 -5.32
CA PHE A 43 -5.23 8.12 -5.54
C PHE A 43 -5.16 9.54 -6.10
N ASN A 44 -4.13 10.29 -5.67
CA ASN A 44 -3.91 11.66 -6.14
C ASN A 44 -3.80 11.67 -7.67
N LYS A 45 -4.58 12.54 -8.33
CA LYS A 45 -4.71 12.59 -9.79
C LYS A 45 -3.37 12.78 -10.49
N GLU A 46 -2.55 13.67 -9.96
CA GLU A 46 -1.22 14.00 -10.50
C GLU A 46 -0.22 12.85 -10.36
N SER A 47 -0.45 11.94 -9.43
CA SER A 47 0.45 10.82 -9.13
C SER A 47 0.05 9.52 -9.83
N ARG A 48 -1.11 9.48 -10.51
CA ARG A 48 -1.64 8.23 -11.12
C ARG A 48 -0.72 7.64 -12.19
N ASP A 49 0.04 8.48 -12.88
CA ASP A 49 0.99 8.02 -13.90
C ASP A 49 2.18 7.26 -13.32
N LEU A 50 2.44 7.38 -12.02
CA LEU A 50 3.44 6.57 -11.34
C LEU A 50 2.98 5.11 -11.26
N ILE A 51 1.67 4.87 -11.14
CA ILE A 51 1.08 3.56 -10.90
C ILE A 51 0.33 3.08 -12.14
N ILE A 52 1.12 2.85 -13.19
CA ILE A 52 0.65 2.30 -14.46
C ILE A 52 1.09 0.84 -14.56
N PHE A 53 0.23 -0.02 -15.10
CA PHE A 53 0.58 -1.38 -15.44
C PHE A 53 0.15 -1.72 -16.87
N LEU A 54 0.98 -2.54 -17.53
CA LEU A 54 0.78 -2.99 -18.90
C LEU A 54 0.20 -4.41 -18.88
N ILE A 55 -0.92 -4.57 -19.56
CA ILE A 55 -1.48 -5.85 -20.01
C ILE A 55 -1.13 -5.96 -21.51
N PRO A 56 -0.98 -7.15 -22.12
CA PRO A 56 -0.35 -7.32 -23.44
C PRO A 56 -0.73 -6.34 -24.58
N PHE A 57 -1.91 -5.72 -24.53
CA PHE A 57 -2.35 -4.73 -25.53
C PHE A 57 -2.81 -3.38 -24.95
N ASN A 58 -2.84 -3.24 -23.63
CA ASN A 58 -3.49 -2.10 -22.98
C ASN A 58 -2.69 -1.60 -21.78
N LEU A 59 -2.61 -0.28 -21.69
CA LEU A 59 -2.03 0.42 -20.56
C LEU A 59 -3.16 0.82 -19.59
N PHE A 60 -3.05 0.43 -18.33
CA PHE A 60 -4.04 0.75 -17.31
C PHE A 60 -3.44 1.65 -16.23
N ARG A 61 -4.24 2.62 -15.80
CA ARG A 61 -3.93 3.53 -14.68
C ARG A 61 -4.73 3.12 -13.47
N ILE A 62 -4.07 3.03 -12.31
CA ILE A 62 -4.77 2.82 -11.05
C ILE A 62 -5.28 4.17 -10.52
N ILE A 63 -6.58 4.26 -10.25
CA ILE A 63 -7.24 5.49 -9.78
C ILE A 63 -7.48 5.54 -8.26
N THR A 64 -7.29 4.41 -7.58
CA THR A 64 -7.41 4.20 -6.13
C THR A 64 -6.07 3.72 -5.57
N LEU A 65 -5.90 3.66 -4.24
CA LEU A 65 -4.70 3.03 -3.68
C LEU A 65 -4.67 1.54 -4.06
N PRO A 66 -3.59 1.05 -4.72
CA PRO A 66 -3.40 -0.36 -5.03
C PRO A 66 -2.96 -1.20 -3.82
#